data_AF-A0A922LLC3-F1
#
_entry.id   AF-A0A922LLC3-F1
#
_cell.length_a   1.000
_cell.length_b   1.000
_cell.length_c   1.000
_cell.angle_alpha   90.00
_cell.angle_beta   90.00
_cell.angle_gamma   90.00
#
_symmetry.space_group_name_H-M   'P 1'
#
loop_
_entity.id
_entity.type
_entity.pdbx_description
1 polymer ?
#
loop_
_entity_poly.entity_id
_entity_poly.type
_entity_poly.pdbx_seq_one_letter_code
_entity_poly.pdbx_strand_id
1 'polypeptide(L)'
;MIKEKPNTIYKINCPNYEKLYIGQSGRPLHLCLHENQLVVKRHNISSLIPVHVDNCEQTFNLENFEILDGGNSTNTREFLEAWHSGQSVTNTHIEIDPIYQPIRKIIDKYRTKNQVNSGR
;
A
#
# COMPACT_ATOMS: atom_id res chain seq x y z
N MET A 1 13.84 -17.35 -2.16
CA MET A 1 12.38 -17.54 -2.40
C MET A 1 11.64 -17.04 -1.17
N ILE A 2 11.28 -15.76 -1.17
CA ILE A 2 10.66 -15.11 -0.01
C ILE A 2 9.22 -15.63 0.06
N LYS A 3 8.98 -16.56 1.00
CA LYS A 3 7.64 -16.88 1.47
C LYS A 3 7.14 -15.66 2.23
N GLU A 4 6.59 -14.71 1.51
CA GLU A 4 6.14 -13.42 2.02
C GLU A 4 5.10 -13.60 3.15
N LYS A 5 5.39 -12.97 4.30
CA LYS A 5 4.68 -13.15 5.57
C LYS A 5 3.20 -12.72 5.44
N PRO A 6 2.27 -13.41 6.12
CA PRO A 6 0.94 -12.87 6.33
C PRO A 6 1.01 -11.61 7.21
N ASN A 7 -0.12 -10.93 7.35
CA ASN A 7 -0.27 -9.80 8.27
C ASN A 7 0.61 -8.59 7.90
N THR A 8 0.70 -8.28 6.60
CA THR A 8 1.60 -7.24 6.07
C THR A 8 0.85 -6.07 5.48
N ILE A 9 1.50 -4.91 5.54
CA ILE A 9 1.13 -3.69 4.84
C ILE A 9 2.14 -3.53 3.72
N TYR A 10 1.66 -3.35 2.50
CA TYR A 10 2.48 -3.28 1.30
C TYR A 10 2.11 -2.05 0.47
N LYS A 11 3.09 -1.61 -0.31
CA LYS A 11 3.00 -0.48 -1.22
C LYS A 11 3.30 -0.93 -2.63
N ILE A 12 2.54 -0.41 -3.59
CA ILE A 12 2.74 -0.66 -5.01
C ILE A 12 2.83 0.68 -5.71
N ASN A 13 3.93 0.87 -6.45
CA ASN A 13 4.18 2.09 -7.20
C ASN A 13 3.55 1.97 -8.58
N CYS A 14 2.72 2.94 -8.99
CA CYS A 14 2.29 3.04 -10.38
C CYS A 14 3.27 3.92 -11.16
N PRO A 15 3.90 3.41 -12.24
CA PRO A 15 4.93 4.14 -12.98
C PRO A 15 4.41 5.36 -13.75
N ASN A 16 3.11 5.42 -14.06
CA ASN A 16 2.57 6.43 -14.98
C ASN A 16 2.02 7.71 -14.32
N TYR A 17 1.83 7.78 -12.99
CA TYR A 17 1.02 8.87 -12.40
C TYR A 17 1.45 9.44 -11.04
N GLU A 18 2.66 9.18 -10.53
CA GLU A 18 3.04 9.51 -9.13
C GLU A 18 2.05 8.97 -8.07
N LYS A 19 1.16 8.07 -8.50
CA LYS A 19 0.13 7.44 -7.69
C LYS A 19 0.73 6.17 -7.12
N LEU A 20 0.47 5.96 -5.84
CA LEU A 20 0.80 4.71 -5.18
C LEU A 20 -0.46 4.08 -4.58
N TYR A 21 -0.43 2.76 -4.48
CA TYR A 21 -1.45 1.96 -3.81
C TYR A 21 -0.84 1.43 -2.51
N ILE A 22 -1.53 1.62 -1.40
CA ILE A 22 -1.21 0.94 -0.14
C ILE A 22 -2.24 -0.16 0.05
N GLY A 23 -1.84 -1.33 0.52
CA GLY A 23 -2.80 -2.37 0.86
C GLY A 23 -2.35 -3.13 2.10
N GLN A 24 -3.29 -3.81 2.74
CA GLN A 24 -2.99 -4.78 3.78
C GLN A 24 -3.44 -6.19 3.38
N SER A 25 -2.73 -7.18 3.91
CA SER A 25 -3.06 -8.59 3.73
C SER A 25 -2.98 -9.33 5.06
N GLY A 26 -4.08 -9.96 5.47
CA GLY A 26 -4.08 -10.95 6.56
C GLY A 26 -3.55 -12.32 6.13
N ARG A 27 -3.46 -12.58 4.82
CA ARG A 27 -2.95 -13.82 4.23
C ARG A 27 -1.55 -13.61 3.63
N PRO A 28 -0.81 -14.67 3.27
CA PRO A 28 0.44 -14.50 2.54
C PRO A 28 0.26 -13.59 1.32
N LEU A 29 1.11 -12.57 1.20
CA LEU A 29 0.92 -11.48 0.25
C LEU A 29 0.80 -11.98 -1.20
N HIS A 30 1.60 -12.97 -1.60
CA HIS A 30 1.54 -13.56 -2.95
C HIS A 30 0.15 -14.12 -3.32
N LEU A 31 -0.58 -14.71 -2.36
CA LEU A 31 -1.94 -15.21 -2.61
C LEU A 31 -2.90 -14.05 -2.82
N CYS A 32 -2.81 -13.02 -1.97
CA CYS A 32 -3.65 -11.84 -2.09
C CYS A 32 -3.43 -11.15 -3.45
N LEU A 33 -2.18 -10.95 -3.84
CA LEU A 33 -1.87 -10.33 -5.13
C LEU A 33 -2.29 -11.19 -6.33
N HIS A 34 -2.11 -12.51 -6.26
CA HIS A 34 -2.56 -13.44 -7.31
C HIS A 34 -4.09 -13.42 -7.47
N GLU A 35 -4.83 -13.44 -6.35
CA GLU A 35 -6.29 -13.31 -6.38
C GLU A 35 -6.72 -11.97 -7.00
N ASN A 36 -6.05 -10.88 -6.64
CA ASN A 36 -6.31 -9.56 -7.22
C ASN A 36 -6.10 -9.54 -8.73
N GLN A 37 -5.04 -10.19 -9.24
CA GLN A 37 -4.83 -10.33 -10.68
C GLN A 37 -5.96 -11.11 -11.37
N LEU A 38 -6.48 -12.16 -10.71
CA LEU A 38 -7.61 -12.91 -11.26
C LEU A 38 -8.88 -12.06 -11.30
N VAL A 39 -9.11 -11.21 -10.30
CA VAL A 39 -10.26 -10.30 -10.27
C VAL A 39 -10.17 -9.25 -11.37
N VAL A 40 -8.99 -8.64 -11.55
CA VAL A 40 -8.70 -7.69 -12.64
C VAL A 40 -8.93 -8.35 -14.01
N LYS A 41 -8.36 -9.54 -14.25
CA LYS A 41 -8.54 -10.29 -15.51
C LYS A 41 -10.00 -10.65 -15.79
N ARG A 42 -10.83 -10.75 -14.77
CA ARG A 42 -12.26 -11.08 -14.87
C ARG A 42 -13.15 -9.85 -15.00
N HIS A 43 -12.60 -8.64 -15.06
CA HIS A 43 -13.34 -7.37 -15.11
C HIS A 43 -14.42 -7.25 -14.00
N ASN A 44 -14.16 -7.83 -12.84
CA ASN A 44 -15.12 -7.79 -11.74
C ASN A 44 -14.82 -6.55 -10.87
N ILE A 45 -15.70 -5.55 -10.96
CA ILE A 45 -15.50 -4.15 -10.50
C ILE A 45 -15.55 -4.03 -8.95
N SER A 46 -15.75 -5.14 -8.22
CA SER A 46 -16.05 -5.10 -6.78
C SER A 46 -14.85 -4.98 -5.86
N SER A 47 -13.60 -5.05 -6.34
CA SER A 47 -12.43 -4.76 -5.51
C SER A 47 -11.82 -3.40 -5.83
N LEU A 48 -11.25 -2.76 -4.81
CA LEU A 48 -10.65 -1.42 -4.91
C LEU A 48 -9.40 -1.41 -5.82
N ILE A 49 -8.79 -2.57 -6.05
CA ILE A 49 -7.61 -2.75 -6.89
C ILE A 49 -7.94 -2.60 -8.40
N PRO A 50 -8.99 -3.22 -8.95
CA PRO A 50 -9.53 -2.94 -10.29
C PRO A 50 -9.71 -1.45 -10.60
N VAL A 51 -10.27 -0.66 -9.68
CA VAL A 51 -10.44 0.80 -9.87
C VAL A 51 -9.08 1.51 -9.99
N HIS A 52 -8.05 1.02 -9.30
CA HIS A 52 -6.68 1.51 -9.46
C HIS A 52 -6.03 1.01 -10.75
N VAL A 53 -6.26 -0.24 -11.14
CA VAL A 53 -5.66 -0.86 -12.34
C VAL A 53 -6.27 -0.33 -13.64
N ASP A 54 -7.56 -0.02 -13.70
CA ASP A 54 -8.16 0.63 -14.87
C ASP A 54 -7.57 2.04 -15.11
N ASN A 55 -7.08 2.70 -14.06
CA ASN A 55 -6.40 4.00 -14.15
C ASN A 55 -4.89 3.90 -14.40
N CYS A 56 -4.29 2.73 -14.20
CA CYS A 56 -2.88 2.45 -14.43
C CYS A 56 -2.79 1.34 -15.49
N GLU A 57 -2.83 1.74 -16.77
CA GLU A 57 -2.83 0.88 -17.99
C GLU A 57 -1.69 -0.17 -18.08
N GLN A 58 -0.81 -0.27 -17.08
CA GLN A 58 0.14 -1.36 -16.94
C GLN A 58 -0.32 -2.33 -15.85
N THR A 59 -0.49 -3.58 -16.29
CA THR A 59 -0.64 -4.77 -15.44
C THR A 59 0.15 -4.64 -14.15
N PHE A 60 -0.56 -4.63 -13.02
CA PHE A 60 -0.04 -4.67 -11.66
C PHE A 60 1.17 -5.62 -11.59
N ASN A 61 2.39 -5.07 -11.66
CA ASN A 61 3.58 -5.88 -11.78
C ASN A 61 3.90 -6.43 -10.37
N LEU A 62 3.61 -7.72 -10.18
CA LEU A 62 3.76 -8.46 -8.92
C LEU A 62 5.16 -8.40 -8.31
N GLU A 63 6.15 -8.01 -9.11
CA GLU A 63 7.54 -7.90 -8.68
C GLU A 63 7.88 -6.54 -8.07
N ASN A 64 6.99 -5.54 -8.19
CA ASN A 64 7.22 -4.15 -7.77
C ASN A 64 6.35 -3.74 -6.57
N PHE A 65 6.29 -4.59 -5.54
CA PHE A 65 5.72 -4.20 -4.25
C PHE A 65 6.82 -4.05 -3.19
N GLU A 66 6.57 -3.18 -2.22
CA GLU A 66 7.43 -2.93 -1.06
C GLU A 66 6.64 -3.27 0.21
N ILE A 67 7.19 -4.09 1.10
CA ILE A 67 6.60 -4.28 2.44
C ILE A 67 6.95 -3.06 3.29
N LEU A 68 5.93 -2.39 3.83
CA LEU A 68 6.11 -1.21 4.68
C LEU A 68 6.13 -1.56 6.16
N ASP A 69 5.22 -2.44 6.59
CA ASP A 69 5.05 -2.81 8.00
C ASP A 69 4.28 -4.15 8.13
N GLY A 70 4.07 -4.62 9.36
CA GLY A 70 3.25 -5.78 9.68
C GLY A 70 2.42 -5.61 10.95
N GLY A 71 1.19 -6.14 10.93
CA GLY A 71 0.24 -6.05 12.05
C GLY A 71 -0.56 -7.34 12.22
N ASN A 72 -0.44 -8.01 13.37
CA ASN A 72 -1.11 -9.29 13.59
C ASN A 72 -2.64 -9.17 13.69
N SER A 73 -3.14 -8.06 14.21
CA SER A 73 -4.59 -7.80 14.31
C SER A 73 -5.09 -7.00 13.10
N THR A 74 -6.36 -7.17 12.76
CA THR A 74 -7.01 -6.39 11.69
C THR A 74 -6.96 -4.89 11.99
N ASN A 75 -7.31 -4.47 13.21
CA ASN A 75 -7.28 -3.05 13.61
C ASN A 75 -5.88 -2.44 13.49
N THR A 76 -4.84 -3.21 13.84
CA THR A 76 -3.44 -2.76 13.65
C THR A 76 -3.14 -2.55 12.18
N ARG A 77 -3.58 -3.46 11.31
CA ARG A 77 -3.35 -3.32 9.86
C ARG A 77 -4.14 -2.18 9.25
N GLU A 78 -5.39 -1.97 9.66
CA GLU A 78 -6.20 -0.83 9.23
C GLU A 78 -5.58 0.50 9.64
N PHE A 79 -5.10 0.59 10.89
CA PHE A 79 -4.39 1.78 11.36
C PHE A 79 -3.09 2.02 10.58
N LEU A 80 -2.29 0.98 10.34
CA LEU A 80 -1.04 1.10 9.59
C LEU A 80 -1.30 1.43 8.11
N GLU A 81 -2.32 0.85 7.49
CA GLU A 81 -2.77 1.20 6.15
C GLU A 81 -3.17 2.68 6.09
N ALA A 82 -3.92 3.19 7.07
CA ALA A 82 -4.26 4.62 7.21
C ALA A 82 -3.02 5.50 7.40
N TRP A 83 -2.09 5.04 8.25
CA TRP A 83 -0.83 5.73 8.56
C TRP A 83 0.06 5.87 7.33
N HIS A 84 0.04 4.89 6.44
CA HIS A 84 0.80 4.91 5.19
C HIS A 84 0.02 5.56 4.03
N SER A 85 -1.30 5.65 4.12
CA SER A 85 -2.17 6.31 3.12
C SER A 85 -2.08 7.83 3.27
N GLY A 86 -1.25 8.48 2.45
CA GLY A 86 -1.09 9.94 2.36
C GLY A 86 -1.82 10.57 1.17
N GLN A 87 -1.54 11.83 0.85
CA GLN A 87 -2.21 12.57 -0.23
C GLN A 87 -1.98 12.00 -1.65
N SER A 88 -0.90 11.27 -1.87
CA SER A 88 -0.56 10.65 -3.18
C SER A 88 -1.15 9.25 -3.37
N VAL A 89 -1.92 8.76 -2.39
CA VAL A 89 -2.49 7.41 -2.42
C VAL A 89 -3.87 7.47 -3.04
N THR A 90 -4.11 6.57 -3.99
CA THR A 90 -5.39 6.48 -4.72
C THR A 90 -6.49 5.77 -3.94
N ASN A 91 -6.16 5.23 -2.75
CA ASN A 91 -7.13 4.59 -1.88
C ASN A 91 -8.11 5.63 -1.37
N THR A 92 -9.34 5.55 -1.84
CA THR A 92 -10.43 6.46 -1.47
C THR A 92 -11.01 6.19 -0.07
N HIS A 93 -10.52 5.19 0.67
CA HIS A 93 -11.26 4.61 1.80
C HIS A 93 -10.61 4.81 3.19
N ILE A 94 -9.34 5.22 3.31
CA ILE A 94 -8.67 5.16 4.62
C ILE A 94 -7.82 6.40 4.86
N GLU A 95 -8.40 7.37 5.54
CA GLU A 95 -7.67 8.47 6.15
C GLU A 95 -7.39 8.16 7.62
N ILE A 96 -6.19 8.53 8.08
CA ILE A 96 -5.87 8.48 9.50
C ILE A 96 -6.64 9.59 10.23
N ASP A 97 -7.12 9.30 11.44
CA ASP A 97 -7.82 10.28 12.27
C ASP A 97 -7.00 11.59 12.38
N PRO A 98 -7.62 12.76 12.17
CA PRO A 98 -6.99 14.07 12.28
C PRO A 98 -6.13 14.26 13.54
N ILE A 99 -6.46 13.62 14.67
CA ILE A 99 -5.66 13.72 15.90
C ILE A 99 -4.21 13.23 15.73
N TYR A 100 -3.98 12.30 14.80
CA TYR A 100 -2.65 11.73 14.54
C TYR A 100 -1.87 12.50 13.47
N GLN A 101 -2.51 13.40 12.72
CA GLN A 101 -1.87 14.17 11.65
C GLN A 101 -0.65 15.00 12.11
N PRO A 102 -0.66 15.67 13.27
CA PRO A 102 0.51 16.39 13.75
C PRO A 102 1.72 15.47 13.99
N ILE A 103 1.48 14.31 14.59
CA ILE A 103 2.52 13.32 14.90
C ILE A 103 3.06 12.72 13.60
N ARG A 104 2.17 12.40 12.65
CA ARG A 104 2.52 11.87 11.34
C ARG A 104 3.49 12.80 10.60
N LYS A 105 3.17 14.10 10.53
CA LYS A 105 4.04 15.12 9.90
C LYS A 105 5.42 15.20 10.54
N ILE A 106 5.50 15.08 11.86
CA ILE A 106 6.78 15.08 12.58
C ILE A 106 7.62 13.87 12.14
N ILE A 107 7.03 12.67 12.17
CA ILE A 107 7.71 11.42 11.82
C ILE A 107 8.16 11.44 10.34
N ASP A 108 7.31 11.89 9.42
CA ASP A 108 7.64 11.98 8.00
C ASP A 108 8.82 12.92 7.76
N LYS A 109 8.85 14.09 8.44
CA LYS A 109 9.98 15.03 8.37
C LYS A 109 11.29 14.39 8.82
N TYR A 110 11.27 13.59 9.89
CA TYR A 110 12.46 12.86 10.35
C TYR A 110 12.90 11.79 9.34
N ARG A 111 11.95 11.04 8.76
CA ARG A 111 12.24 10.00 7.76
C ARG A 111 12.89 10.59 6.51
N THR A 112 12.35 11.67 5.95
CA THR A 112 12.95 12.35 4.78
C THR A 112 14.35 12.87 5.06
N LYS A 113 14.57 13.48 6.24
CA LYS A 113 15.90 13.99 6.63
C LYS A 113 16.95 12.87 6.71
N ASN A 114 16.58 11.71 7.24
CA ASN A 114 17.48 10.57 7.34
C ASN A 114 17.78 9.93 5.98
N GLN A 115 16.80 9.84 5.08
CA GLN A 115 17.01 9.32 3.72
C GLN A 115 17.95 10.22 2.89
N VAL A 116 17.85 11.54 3.04
CA VAL A 116 18.76 12.51 2.40
C VAL A 116 20.18 12.40 2.96
N ASN A 117 20.33 12.07 4.24
CA ASN A 117 21.63 11.96 4.90
C ASN A 117 22.33 10.60 4.68
N SER A 118 21.59 9.54 4.35
CA SER A 118 22.15 8.21 4.08
C SER A 118 22.59 8.01 2.61
N GLY A 119 22.31 8.97 1.73
CA GLY A 119 22.72 8.96 0.32
C GLY A 119 24.00 9.75 0.01
N ARG A 120 24.87 9.97 1.00
CA ARG A 120 26.10 10.75 0.87
C ARG A 120 27.32 9.96 1.31
#